data_AF-A0A4R1BM33-F1
#
_entry.id   AF-A0A4R1BM33-F1
#
_cell.length_a   1.000
_cell.length_b   1.000
_cell.length_c   1.000
_cell.angle_alpha   90.00
_cell.angle_beta   90.00
_cell.angle_gamma   90.00
#
_symmetry.space_group_name_H-M   'P 1'
#
loop_
_entity.id
_entity.type
_entity.pdbx_description
1 polymer ?
#
loop_
_entity_poly.entity_id
_entity_poly.type
_entity_poly.pdbx_seq_one_letter_code
_entity_poly.pdbx_strand_id
1 'polypeptide(L)'
;MKIKTIVAALLFTVAAPVLAADAAPAAPTVPQTPEAWLNRMTDFTQNQSAYKDPKVFVPWFNAVTEPGFYAAMGNGMMDPAGWTRMMGSMMDPNAYRNMAEWADPNIYMKWMAAGMDPNFYTALLTQMTDPGKMMRWAMMPMDPKMWSMMMNTMNPNMYMKWMMAPWTRRSGRWA
;
A
#
# COMPACT_ATOMS: atom_id res chain seq x y z
N MET A 1 -9.40 1.88 -55.40
CA MET A 1 -9.88 3.26 -55.20
C MET A 1 -10.34 3.40 -53.75
N LYS A 2 -9.91 4.48 -53.08
CA LYS A 2 -10.25 4.85 -51.69
C LYS A 2 -11.55 5.66 -51.71
N ILE A 3 -12.55 5.37 -50.87
CA ILE A 3 -13.51 6.39 -50.36
C ILE A 3 -13.87 6.04 -48.90
N LYS A 4 -13.78 7.07 -48.05
CA LYS A 4 -14.04 7.11 -46.61
C LYS A 4 -15.46 7.61 -46.38
N THR A 5 -16.19 7.06 -45.40
CA THR A 5 -17.44 7.66 -44.84
C THR A 5 -17.68 7.06 -43.44
N ILE A 6 -17.24 7.73 -42.38
CA ILE A 6 -17.97 8.64 -41.46
C ILE A 6 -18.76 7.90 -40.37
N VAL A 7 -18.37 8.27 -39.14
CA VAL A 7 -18.81 7.86 -37.80
C VAL A 7 -20.23 8.36 -37.48
N ALA A 8 -21.00 7.56 -36.75
CA ALA A 8 -22.06 8.06 -35.85
C ALA A 8 -22.05 7.24 -34.56
N ALA A 9 -21.43 7.81 -33.52
CA ALA A 9 -21.49 7.31 -32.15
C ALA A 9 -22.82 7.76 -31.51
N LEU A 10 -23.69 6.80 -31.20
CA LEU A 10 -24.88 7.04 -30.37
C LEU A 10 -24.48 6.89 -28.90
N LEU A 11 -24.17 8.01 -28.27
CA LEU A 11 -24.13 8.15 -26.81
C LEU A 11 -25.58 8.15 -26.29
N PHE A 12 -26.03 7.02 -25.75
CA PHE A 12 -27.20 7.00 -24.87
C PHE A 12 -26.73 7.26 -23.44
N THR A 13 -26.85 8.50 -23.00
CA THR A 13 -26.80 8.86 -21.57
C THR A 13 -28.14 8.48 -20.95
N VAL A 14 -28.20 7.30 -20.32
CA VAL A 14 -29.29 6.96 -19.40
C VAL A 14 -28.90 7.47 -18.02
N ALA A 15 -29.42 8.65 -17.66
CA ALA A 15 -29.42 9.11 -16.27
C ALA A 15 -30.50 8.31 -15.51
N ALA A 16 -30.08 7.29 -14.77
CA ALA A 16 -30.94 6.62 -13.79
C ALA A 16 -30.82 7.34 -12.44
N PRO A 17 -31.93 7.67 -11.75
CA PRO A 17 -31.89 8.14 -10.39
C PRO A 17 -31.65 6.92 -9.50
N VAL A 18 -30.39 6.65 -9.14
CA VAL A 18 -30.09 5.62 -8.14
C VAL A 18 -30.46 6.20 -6.78
N LEU A 19 -31.67 5.81 -6.34
CA LEU A 19 -32.06 5.70 -4.95
C LEU A 19 -30.89 5.17 -4.13
N ALA A 20 -30.67 5.78 -2.95
CA ALA A 20 -29.63 5.44 -1.98
C ALA A 20 -29.46 3.93 -1.82
N ALA A 21 -28.57 3.36 -2.64
CA ALA A 21 -28.00 2.07 -2.41
C ALA A 21 -27.01 2.28 -1.28
N ASP A 22 -27.31 1.64 -0.16
CA ASP A 22 -26.39 1.39 0.93
C ASP A 22 -25.01 1.10 0.30
N ALA A 23 -24.08 2.05 0.46
CA ALA A 23 -22.82 2.00 -0.23
C ALA A 23 -22.07 0.78 0.30
N ALA A 24 -22.09 -0.31 -0.48
CA ALA A 24 -21.26 -1.47 -0.22
C ALA A 24 -19.85 -0.96 0.10
N PRO A 25 -19.24 -1.37 1.23
CA PRO A 25 -17.95 -0.86 1.64
C PRO A 25 -16.99 -1.02 0.46
N ALA A 26 -16.38 0.10 0.06
CA ALA A 26 -15.45 0.13 -1.05
C ALA A 26 -14.45 -1.03 -0.91
N ALA A 27 -14.29 -1.82 -1.96
CA ALA A 27 -13.34 -2.92 -1.97
C ALA A 27 -11.98 -2.40 -1.48
N PRO A 28 -11.30 -3.10 -0.55
CA PRO A 28 -10.08 -2.60 0.04
C PRO A 28 -9.08 -2.30 -1.08
N THR A 29 -8.68 -1.04 -1.20
CA THR A 29 -7.72 -0.60 -2.21
C THR A 29 -6.38 -1.27 -1.93
N VAL A 30 -5.96 -2.18 -2.80
CA VAL A 30 -4.65 -2.85 -2.66
C VAL A 30 -3.56 -1.83 -3.00
N PRO A 31 -2.57 -1.58 -2.10
CA PRO A 31 -1.49 -0.64 -2.34
C PRO A 31 -0.66 -1.10 -3.54
N GLN A 32 -0.30 -0.15 -4.40
CA GLN A 32 0.46 -0.41 -5.63
C GLN A 32 1.92 0.03 -5.52
N THR A 33 2.29 0.78 -4.48
CA THR A 33 3.65 1.32 -4.31
C THR A 33 4.27 0.84 -3.00
N PRO A 34 5.61 0.75 -2.93
CA PRO A 34 6.31 0.41 -1.69
C PRO A 34 5.99 1.38 -0.55
N GLU A 35 5.84 2.67 -0.85
CA GLU A 35 5.51 3.71 0.14
C GLU A 35 4.08 3.54 0.67
N ALA A 36 3.13 3.17 -0.18
CA ALA A 36 1.75 2.91 0.24
C ALA A 36 1.66 1.63 1.09
N TRP A 37 2.44 0.59 0.75
CA TRP A 37 2.58 -0.60 1.59
C TRP A 37 3.21 -0.29 2.95
N LEU A 38 4.27 0.51 2.98
CA LEU A 38 4.92 0.93 4.22
C LEU A 38 3.96 1.73 5.12
N ASN A 39 3.22 2.68 4.54
CA ASN A 39 2.22 3.46 5.27
C ASN A 39 1.16 2.55 5.89
N ARG A 40 0.70 1.54 5.16
CA ARG A 40 -0.26 0.56 5.66
C ARG A 40 0.33 -0.32 6.77
N MET A 41 1.57 -0.78 6.63
CA MET A 41 2.24 -1.61 7.64
C MET A 41 2.52 -0.86 8.95
N THR A 42 2.69 0.47 8.86
CA THR A 42 2.91 1.35 10.02
C THR A 42 1.61 1.96 10.56
N ASP A 43 0.46 1.63 9.96
CA ASP A 43 -0.85 2.00 10.46
C ASP A 43 -1.47 0.84 11.25
N PHE A 44 -1.53 0.94 12.58
CA PHE A 44 -2.05 -0.11 13.44
C PHE A 44 -3.55 -0.41 13.23
N THR A 45 -4.28 0.44 12.51
CA THR A 45 -5.65 0.16 12.12
C THR A 45 -5.75 -0.77 10.90
N GLN A 46 -4.66 -0.98 10.16
CA GLN A 46 -4.65 -1.75 8.90
C GLN A 46 -3.41 -2.64 8.68
N ASN A 47 -2.41 -2.61 9.57
CA ASN A 47 -1.10 -3.26 9.39
C ASN A 47 -1.15 -4.77 9.17
N GLN A 48 -2.23 -5.43 9.59
CA GLN A 48 -2.43 -6.87 9.45
C GLN A 48 -3.25 -7.23 8.20
N SER A 49 -3.79 -6.25 7.47
CA SER A 49 -4.70 -6.47 6.34
C SER A 49 -4.15 -7.39 5.24
N ALA A 50 -2.84 -7.39 5.00
CA ALA A 50 -2.20 -8.28 4.04
C ALA A 50 -2.36 -9.77 4.38
N TYR A 51 -2.41 -10.11 5.66
CA TYR A 51 -2.48 -11.49 6.13
C TYR A 51 -3.92 -11.99 6.29
N LYS A 52 -4.91 -11.11 6.22
CA LYS A 52 -6.32 -11.47 6.37
C LYS A 52 -6.97 -11.94 5.08
N ASP A 53 -6.29 -11.74 3.95
CA ASP A 53 -6.75 -12.18 2.64
C ASP A 53 -5.56 -12.67 1.79
N PRO A 54 -5.55 -13.94 1.35
CA PRO A 54 -4.46 -14.49 0.53
C PRO A 54 -4.29 -13.73 -0.80
N LYS A 55 -5.34 -13.10 -1.33
CA LYS A 55 -5.25 -12.28 -2.56
C LYS A 55 -4.54 -10.95 -2.33
N VAL A 56 -4.57 -10.44 -1.11
CA VAL A 56 -3.85 -9.22 -0.70
C VAL A 56 -2.43 -9.57 -0.23
N PHE A 57 -2.24 -10.78 0.28
CA PHE A 57 -0.93 -11.31 0.67
C PHE A 57 0.03 -11.39 -0.52
N VAL A 58 -0.40 -11.87 -1.69
CA VAL A 58 0.48 -11.97 -2.88
C VAL A 58 1.10 -10.62 -3.30
N PRO A 59 0.33 -9.54 -3.51
CA PRO A 59 0.90 -8.23 -3.83
C PRO A 59 1.69 -7.63 -2.67
N TRP A 60 1.33 -7.92 -1.41
CA TRP A 60 2.17 -7.55 -0.25
C TRP A 60 3.53 -8.25 -0.30
N PHE A 61 3.52 -9.57 -0.50
CA PHE A 61 4.71 -10.41 -0.59
C PHE A 61 5.62 -9.97 -1.73
N ASN A 62 5.03 -9.65 -2.89
CA ASN A 62 5.72 -8.99 -3.98
C ASN A 62 6.42 -7.72 -3.49
N ALA A 63 5.67 -6.77 -2.93
CA ALA A 63 6.21 -5.48 -2.51
C ALA A 63 7.35 -5.62 -1.48
N VAL A 64 7.19 -6.43 -0.43
CA VAL A 64 8.21 -6.55 0.63
C VAL A 64 9.48 -7.29 0.19
N THR A 65 9.45 -7.98 -0.95
CA THR A 65 10.61 -8.67 -1.53
C THR A 65 11.29 -7.84 -2.65
N GLU A 66 10.79 -6.65 -2.94
CA GLU A 66 11.43 -5.70 -3.87
C GLU A 66 12.50 -4.86 -3.15
N PRO A 67 13.63 -4.55 -3.80
CA PRO A 67 14.69 -3.73 -3.19
C PRO A 67 14.19 -2.31 -2.87
N GLY A 68 13.30 -1.76 -3.70
CA GLY A 68 12.72 -0.43 -3.51
C GLY A 68 11.89 -0.29 -2.23
N PHE A 69 11.40 -1.40 -1.67
CA PHE A 69 10.70 -1.39 -0.38
C PHE A 69 11.62 -1.04 0.78
N TYR A 70 12.86 -1.53 0.77
CA TYR A 70 13.84 -1.20 1.81
C TYR A 70 14.30 0.26 1.71
N ALA A 71 14.46 0.79 0.50
CA ALA A 71 14.74 2.21 0.29
C ALA A 71 13.56 3.10 0.76
N ALA A 72 12.31 2.69 0.49
CA ALA A 72 11.13 3.37 1.01
C ALA A 72 11.06 3.30 2.53
N MET A 73 11.36 2.14 3.13
CA MET A 73 11.41 1.96 4.58
C MET A 73 12.46 2.87 5.23
N GLY A 74 13.68 2.91 4.69
CA GLY A 74 14.73 3.77 5.21
C GLY A 74 14.36 5.26 5.13
N ASN A 75 13.80 5.71 4.01
CA ASN A 75 13.28 7.08 3.90
C ASN A 75 12.11 7.34 4.86
N GLY A 76 11.19 6.39 5.01
CA GLY A 76 10.02 6.52 5.89
C GLY A 76 10.38 6.58 7.37
N MET A 77 11.43 5.88 7.81
CA MET A 77 11.95 5.95 9.17
C MET A 77 12.49 7.34 9.53
N MET A 78 12.97 8.09 8.53
CA MET A 78 13.50 9.44 8.73
C MET A 78 12.41 10.51 8.71
N ASP A 79 11.17 10.17 8.32
CA ASP A 79 10.05 11.11 8.26
C ASP A 79 9.29 11.19 9.62
N PRO A 80 9.38 12.33 10.34
CA PRO A 80 8.65 12.50 11.60
C PRO A 80 7.12 12.46 11.44
N ALA A 81 6.60 12.78 10.24
CA ALA A 81 5.16 12.71 9.99
C ALA A 81 4.67 11.24 9.98
N GLY A 82 5.47 10.32 9.42
CA GLY A 82 5.20 8.88 9.49
C GLY A 82 5.15 8.37 10.92
N TRP A 83 6.13 8.76 11.75
CA TRP A 83 6.18 8.36 13.17
C TRP A 83 4.97 8.83 13.97
N THR A 84 4.58 10.11 13.81
CA THR A 84 3.40 10.66 14.51
C THR A 84 2.08 10.06 14.00
N ARG A 85 2.00 9.61 12.74
CA ARG A 85 0.85 8.85 12.24
C ARG A 85 0.79 7.48 12.90
N MET A 86 1.91 6.76 12.94
CA MET A 86 2.02 5.45 13.58
C MET A 86 1.63 5.49 15.06
N MET A 87 2.16 6.45 15.82
CA MET A 87 1.77 6.64 17.23
C MET A 87 0.28 6.95 17.37
N GLY A 88 -0.26 7.75 16.45
CA GLY A 88 -1.69 8.07 16.42
C GLY A 88 -2.57 6.84 16.14
N SER A 89 -2.18 6.01 15.17
CA SER A 89 -2.95 4.80 14.81
C SER A 89 -2.91 3.74 15.91
N MET A 90 -1.81 3.65 16.67
CA MET A 90 -1.74 2.74 17.83
C MET A 90 -2.75 3.10 18.92
N MET A 91 -3.03 4.40 19.11
CA MET A 91 -4.02 4.88 20.08
C MET A 91 -5.46 4.89 19.53
N ASP A 92 -5.63 4.57 18.25
CA ASP A 92 -6.94 4.54 17.60
C ASP A 92 -7.73 3.31 18.06
N PRO A 93 -9.00 3.44 18.49
CA PRO A 93 -9.85 2.30 18.84
C PRO A 93 -9.93 1.24 17.73
N ASN A 94 -9.82 1.65 16.47
CA ASN A 94 -9.84 0.75 15.32
C ASN A 94 -8.59 -0.16 15.24
N ALA A 95 -7.50 0.16 15.94
CA ALA A 95 -6.36 -0.77 16.05
C ALA A 95 -6.75 -2.05 16.82
N TYR A 96 -7.58 -1.93 17.86
CA TYR A 96 -8.11 -3.09 18.57
C TYR A 96 -9.09 -3.87 17.70
N ARG A 97 -9.93 -3.17 16.92
CA ARG A 97 -10.82 -3.81 15.94
C ARG A 97 -10.02 -4.59 14.90
N ASN A 98 -8.95 -3.99 14.36
CA ASN A 98 -8.05 -4.65 13.42
C ASN A 98 -7.47 -5.94 14.02
N MET A 99 -7.10 -5.96 15.30
CA MET A 99 -6.68 -7.21 15.96
C MET A 99 -7.86 -8.20 16.14
N ALA A 100 -9.03 -7.71 16.55
CA ALA A 100 -10.20 -8.54 16.83
C ALA A 100 -10.72 -9.28 15.58
N GLU A 101 -10.50 -8.74 14.37
CA GLU A 101 -10.86 -9.42 13.11
C GLU A 101 -10.21 -10.79 12.96
N TRP A 102 -9.08 -11.07 13.62
CA TRP A 102 -8.48 -12.42 13.62
C TRP A 102 -9.35 -13.48 14.30
N ALA A 103 -10.32 -13.10 15.11
CA ALA A 103 -11.31 -14.03 15.64
C ALA A 103 -12.35 -14.46 14.57
N ASP A 104 -12.36 -13.83 13.39
CA ASP A 104 -13.28 -14.20 12.31
C ASP A 104 -12.85 -15.53 11.65
N PRO A 105 -13.67 -16.59 11.73
CA PRO A 105 -13.38 -17.87 11.08
C PRO A 105 -13.22 -17.74 9.56
N ASN A 106 -13.84 -16.73 8.93
CA ASN A 106 -13.78 -16.52 7.48
C ASN A 106 -12.35 -16.28 6.98
N ILE A 107 -11.48 -15.65 7.79
CA ILE A 107 -10.07 -15.45 7.42
C ILE A 107 -9.38 -16.79 7.20
N TYR A 108 -9.60 -17.75 8.10
CA TYR A 108 -9.01 -19.08 8.00
C TYR A 108 -9.60 -19.87 6.84
N MET A 109 -10.90 -19.73 6.57
CA MET A 109 -11.54 -20.35 5.41
C MET A 109 -10.95 -19.85 4.09
N LYS A 110 -10.64 -18.55 3.98
CA LYS A 110 -9.93 -17.99 2.81
C LYS A 110 -8.55 -18.63 2.62
N TRP A 111 -7.80 -18.79 3.71
CA TRP A 111 -6.48 -19.43 3.66
C TRP A 111 -6.54 -20.92 3.33
N MET A 112 -7.54 -21.64 3.85
CA MET A 112 -7.81 -23.03 3.46
C MET A 112 -8.08 -23.13 1.96
N ALA A 113 -8.95 -22.26 1.42
CA ALA A 113 -9.22 -22.23 -0.01
C ALA A 113 -7.96 -21.90 -0.84
N ALA A 114 -7.14 -20.96 -0.38
CA ALA A 114 -5.89 -20.61 -1.05
C ALA A 114 -4.87 -21.76 -1.04
N GLY A 115 -4.77 -22.52 0.06
CA GLY A 115 -3.89 -23.69 0.15
C GLY A 115 -4.32 -24.84 -0.77
N MET A 116 -5.59 -24.85 -1.21
CA MET A 116 -6.08 -25.81 -2.21
C MET A 116 -5.99 -25.26 -3.65
N ASP A 117 -5.66 -23.98 -3.83
CA ASP A 117 -5.56 -23.34 -5.14
C ASP A 117 -4.11 -23.38 -5.66
N PRO A 118 -3.81 -24.14 -6.73
CA PRO A 118 -2.48 -24.17 -7.32
C PRO A 118 -1.99 -22.79 -7.76
N ASN A 119 -2.90 -21.89 -8.18
CA ASN A 119 -2.53 -20.56 -8.67
C ASN A 119 -1.89 -19.70 -7.58
N PHE A 120 -2.27 -19.91 -6.32
CA PHE A 120 -1.66 -19.20 -5.19
C PHE A 120 -0.16 -19.48 -5.11
N TYR A 121 0.24 -20.74 -5.19
CA TYR A 121 1.64 -21.15 -5.18
C TYR A 121 2.39 -20.71 -6.43
N THR A 122 1.75 -20.81 -7.60
CA THR A 122 2.33 -20.30 -8.85
C THR A 122 2.64 -18.80 -8.73
N ALA A 123 1.71 -18.00 -8.22
CA ALA A 123 1.93 -16.56 -8.07
C ALA A 123 3.11 -16.24 -7.13
N LEU A 124 3.24 -16.96 -6.00
CA LEU A 124 4.38 -16.80 -5.10
C LEU A 124 5.70 -17.21 -5.75
N LEU A 125 5.73 -18.35 -6.44
CA LEU A 125 6.93 -18.86 -7.09
C LEU A 125 7.39 -17.92 -8.21
N THR A 126 6.48 -17.50 -9.08
CA THR A 126 6.77 -16.53 -10.15
C THR A 126 7.39 -15.26 -9.59
N GLN A 127 6.88 -14.78 -8.45
CA GLN A 127 7.42 -13.59 -7.81
C GLN A 127 8.84 -13.76 -7.28
N MET A 128 9.23 -14.97 -6.85
CA MET A 128 10.59 -15.25 -6.36
C MET A 128 11.58 -15.49 -7.50
N THR A 129 11.11 -15.99 -8.65
CA THR A 129 11.95 -16.31 -9.80
C THR A 129 11.94 -15.23 -10.89
N ASP A 130 11.30 -14.07 -10.65
CA ASP A 130 11.25 -12.98 -11.63
C ASP A 130 12.68 -12.49 -11.96
N PRO A 131 13.18 -12.68 -13.21
CA PRO A 131 14.49 -12.20 -13.63
C PRO A 131 14.61 -10.67 -13.50
N GLY A 132 13.49 -9.96 -13.71
CA GLY A 132 13.43 -8.51 -13.54
C GLY A 132 13.71 -8.08 -12.10
N LYS A 133 13.13 -8.79 -11.12
CA LYS A 133 13.43 -8.55 -9.71
C LYS A 133 14.90 -8.82 -9.38
N MET A 134 15.47 -9.93 -9.87
CA MET A 134 16.90 -10.22 -9.64
C MET A 134 17.80 -9.12 -10.20
N MET A 135 17.47 -8.60 -11.38
CA MET A 135 18.19 -7.46 -11.97
C MET A 135 18.04 -6.20 -11.12
N ARG A 136 16.85 -5.89 -10.59
CA ARG A 136 16.66 -4.75 -9.67
C ARG A 136 17.52 -4.87 -8.42
N TRP A 137 17.65 -6.08 -7.85
CA TRP A 137 18.56 -6.33 -6.73
C TRP A 137 20.03 -6.14 -7.13
N ALA A 138 20.44 -6.67 -8.29
CA ALA A 138 21.80 -6.48 -8.80
C ALA A 138 22.14 -5.00 -9.06
N MET A 139 21.14 -4.21 -9.48
CA MET A 139 21.27 -2.77 -9.73
C MET A 139 20.98 -1.91 -8.50
N MET A 140 20.67 -2.49 -7.33
CA MET A 140 20.31 -1.73 -6.13
C MET A 140 21.36 -0.66 -5.74
N PRO A 141 22.68 -0.90 -5.83
CA PRO A 141 23.67 0.15 -5.55
C PRO A 141 23.57 1.38 -6.47
N MET A 142 22.93 1.24 -7.63
CA MET A 142 22.69 2.30 -8.60
C MET A 142 21.26 2.88 -8.53
N ASP A 143 20.41 2.40 -7.61
CA ASP A 143 19.02 2.84 -7.48
C ASP A 143 18.96 4.31 -6.98
N PRO A 144 18.32 5.23 -7.73
CA PRO A 144 18.12 6.62 -7.30
C PRO A 144 17.46 6.78 -5.93
N LYS A 145 16.57 5.87 -5.53
CA LYS A 145 15.92 5.93 -4.20
C LYS A 145 16.91 5.65 -3.07
N MET A 146 17.87 4.76 -3.30
CA MET A 146 18.97 4.46 -2.37
C MET A 146 19.90 5.68 -2.23
N TRP A 147 20.26 6.31 -3.34
CA TRP A 147 21.03 7.56 -3.32
C TRP A 147 20.28 8.71 -2.64
N SER A 148 18.98 8.85 -2.93
CA SER A 148 18.13 9.84 -2.28
C SER A 148 18.09 9.64 -0.77
N MET A 149 17.97 8.40 -0.29
CA MET A 149 18.02 8.07 1.13
C MET A 149 19.35 8.52 1.76
N MET A 150 20.47 8.19 1.12
CA MET A 150 21.80 8.59 1.61
C MET A 150 21.98 10.11 1.62
N MET A 151 21.45 10.82 0.63
CA MET A 151 21.51 12.29 0.60
C MET A 151 20.57 12.92 1.64
N ASN A 152 19.42 12.30 1.90
CA ASN A 152 18.47 12.77 2.89
C ASN A 152 19.06 12.73 4.31
N THR A 153 19.88 11.74 4.68
CA THR A 153 20.52 11.72 6.01
C THR A 153 21.46 12.92 6.24
N MET A 154 22.03 13.47 5.16
CA MET A 154 22.87 14.67 5.20
C MET A 154 22.05 15.97 5.09
N ASN A 155 20.74 15.89 4.90
CA ASN A 155 19.88 17.06 4.71
C ASN A 155 19.56 17.74 6.06
N PRO A 156 20.07 18.97 6.32
CA PRO A 156 19.82 19.68 7.57
C PRO A 156 18.32 19.95 7.81
N ASN A 157 17.54 20.12 6.73
CA ASN A 157 16.10 20.35 6.83
C ASN A 157 15.36 19.16 7.47
N MET A 158 15.89 17.94 7.36
CA MET A 158 15.28 16.77 7.98
C MET A 158 15.31 16.87 9.51
N TYR A 159 16.42 17.32 10.07
CA TYR A 159 16.55 17.55 11.51
C TYR A 159 15.66 18.71 11.99
N MET A 160 15.51 19.76 11.16
CA MET A 160 14.54 20.82 11.42
C MET A 160 13.09 20.30 11.44
N LYS A 161 12.74 19.37 10.54
CA LYS A 161 11.42 18.71 10.56
C LYS A 161 11.19 17.94 11.85
N TRP A 162 12.19 17.21 12.35
CA TRP A 162 12.09 16.51 13.65
C TRP A 162 11.91 17.47 14.81
N MET A 163 12.64 18.59 14.83
CA MET A 163 12.49 19.65 15.82
C MET A 163 11.07 20.24 15.82
N MET A 164 10.47 20.39 14.64
CA MET A 164 9.13 20.97 14.47
C MET A 164 7.98 19.95 14.53
N ALA A 165 8.27 18.65 14.55
CA ALA A 165 7.26 17.58 14.52
C ALA A 165 6.20 17.66 15.63
N PRO A 166 6.54 18.02 16.90
CA PRO A 166 5.53 18.20 17.95
C PRO A 166 4.60 19.41 17.74
N TRP A 167 4.96 20.34 16.85
CA TRP A 167 4.28 21.63 16.64
C TRP A 167 3.35 21.62 15.42
N THR A 168 3.69 20.88 14.37
CA THR A 168 2.93 20.82 13.11
C THR A 168 1.54 20.16 13.22
N ARG A 169 1.30 19.31 14.23
CA ARG A 169 -0.04 18.71 14.47
C ARG A 169 -1.03 19.63 15.20
N ARG A 170 -0.53 20.71 15.84
CA ARG A 170 -1.38 21.64 16.62
C ARG A 170 -2.03 22.72 15.76
N SER A 171 -1.42 23.08 14.64
CA SER A 171 -1.93 24.14 13.75
C SER A 171 -3.03 23.69 12.78
N GLY A 172 -3.20 22.39 12.54
CA GLY A 172 -4.22 21.85 11.60
C GLY A 172 -5.59 21.56 12.20
N ARG A 173 -5.86 21.93 13.45
CA ARG A 173 -7.14 21.64 14.15
C ARG A 173 -8.08 22.85 14.25
N TRP A 174 -7.70 23.98 13.64
CA TRP A 174 -8.42 25.25 13.68
C TRP A 174 -8.42 25.99 12.32
N ALA A 175 -8.51 25.24 11.22
CA ALA A 175 -8.74 25.78 9.89
C ALA A 175 -9.90 25.04 9.23
#